data_AF-A0AAV7N9S0-F1
#
_entry.id   AF-A0AAV7N9S0-F1
#
_cell.length_a   1.000
_cell.length_b   1.000
_cell.length_c   1.000
_cell.angle_alpha   90.00
_cell.angle_beta   90.00
_cell.angle_gamma   90.00
#
_symmetry.space_group_name_H-M   'P 1'
#
loop_
_entity.id
_entity.type
_entity.pdbx_description
1 polymer ?
#
loop_
_entity_poly.entity_id
_entity_poly.type
_entity_poly.pdbx_seq_one_letter_code
_entity_poly.pdbx_strand_id
1 'polypeptide(L)'
;EEKPLLDYIYILKKHLQTVWEDMRKHLEKAQNTQKKYYDKRTKPRYLQPNYKVLILRPCSDNKLLAKWQGPYTILKAIFPVTYLVKISKNPNRTQIYHITLLKKWEEPTIVPNQSATGFL
;
A
#
# COMPACT_ATOMS: atom_id res chain seq x y z
N GLU A 1 -39.46 -18.49 44.48
CA GLU A 1 -38.19 -17.73 44.51
C GLU A 1 -37.61 -17.72 43.09
N GLU A 2 -37.67 -16.59 42.38
CA GLU A 2 -37.25 -16.48 40.95
C GLU A 2 -36.09 -15.50 40.72
N LYS A 3 -35.34 -15.13 41.77
CA LYS A 3 -34.27 -14.14 41.68
C LYS A 3 -32.90 -14.57 41.07
N PRO A 4 -32.55 -15.84 40.84
CA PRO A 4 -31.17 -16.17 40.40
C PRO A 4 -30.91 -15.93 38.91
N LEU A 5 -31.92 -16.02 38.04
CA LEU A 5 -31.73 -15.90 36.59
C LEU A 5 -31.54 -14.44 36.14
N LEU A 6 -32.33 -13.51 36.72
CA LEU A 6 -32.25 -12.10 36.37
C LEU A 6 -30.92 -11.48 36.80
N ASP A 7 -30.44 -11.85 38.00
CA ASP A 7 -29.14 -11.44 38.53
C ASP A 7 -27.99 -11.98 37.67
N TYR A 8 -28.08 -13.25 37.23
CA TYR A 8 -27.09 -13.84 36.33
C TYR A 8 -26.99 -13.08 34.99
N ILE A 9 -28.14 -12.80 34.35
CA ILE A 9 -28.18 -12.06 33.08
C ILE A 9 -27.62 -10.64 33.26
N TYR A 10 -27.93 -9.99 34.38
CA TYR A 10 -27.41 -8.66 34.69
C TYR A 10 -25.89 -8.67 34.83
N ILE A 11 -25.33 -9.62 35.60
CA ILE A 11 -23.88 -9.77 35.78
C ILE A 11 -23.20 -10.05 34.44
N LEU A 12 -23.76 -10.94 33.61
CA LEU A 12 -23.22 -11.26 32.29
C LEU A 12 -23.17 -10.04 31.37
N LYS A 13 -24.26 -9.24 31.31
CA LYS A 13 -24.28 -7.99 30.53
C LYS A 13 -23.22 -7.01 31.00
N LYS A 14 -23.10 -6.83 32.32
CA LYS A 14 -22.09 -5.95 32.91
C LYS A 14 -20.68 -6.39 32.53
N HIS A 15 -20.40 -7.69 32.61
CA HIS A 15 -19.09 -8.25 32.26
C HIS A 15 -18.76 -8.08 30.77
N LEU A 16 -19.73 -8.33 29.88
CA LEU A 16 -19.53 -8.09 28.45
C LEU A 16 -19.27 -6.63 28.14
N GLN A 17 -19.97 -5.72 28.81
CA GLN A 17 -19.76 -4.30 28.64
C GLN A 17 -18.35 -3.89 29.08
N THR A 18 -17.89 -4.35 30.25
CA THR A 18 -16.53 -4.05 30.72
C THR A 18 -15.46 -4.61 29.78
N VAL A 19 -15.62 -5.85 29.31
CA VAL A 19 -14.68 -6.46 28.36
C VAL A 19 -14.66 -5.69 27.05
N TRP A 20 -15.82 -5.24 26.55
CA TRP A 20 -15.91 -4.48 25.31
C TRP A 20 -15.24 -3.10 25.44
N GLU A 21 -15.43 -2.42 26.56
CA GLU A 21 -14.76 -1.14 26.86
C GLU A 21 -13.24 -1.29 26.88
N ASP A 22 -12.73 -2.36 27.52
CA ASP A 22 -11.29 -2.61 27.60
C ASP A 22 -10.70 -3.07 26.26
N MET A 23 -11.42 -3.92 25.52
CA MET A 23 -11.07 -4.30 24.16
C MET A 23 -10.92 -3.06 23.27
N ARG A 24 -11.86 -2.10 23.36
CA ARG A 24 -11.83 -0.88 22.57
C ARG A 24 -10.61 0.00 22.89
N LYS A 25 -10.29 0.17 24.18
CA LYS A 25 -9.07 0.90 24.61
C LYS A 25 -7.80 0.25 24.07
N HIS A 26 -7.71 -1.09 24.14
CA HIS A 26 -6.56 -1.82 23.61
C HIS A 26 -6.46 -1.72 22.09
N LEU A 27 -7.58 -1.83 21.37
CA LEU A 27 -7.62 -1.69 19.93
C LEU A 27 -7.14 -0.30 19.48
N GLU A 28 -7.65 0.75 20.14
CA GLU A 28 -7.23 2.13 19.87
C GLU A 28 -5.75 2.33 20.15
N LYS A 29 -5.24 1.81 21.28
CA LYS A 29 -3.82 1.88 21.61
C LYS A 29 -2.97 1.17 20.54
N ALA A 30 -3.35 -0.06 20.15
CA ALA A 30 -2.63 -0.83 19.14
C ALA A 30 -2.64 -0.11 17.78
N GLN A 31 -3.79 0.43 17.36
CA GLN A 31 -3.93 1.21 16.12
C GLN A 31 -3.04 2.45 16.13
N ASN A 32 -3.02 3.21 17.24
CA ASN A 32 -2.19 4.39 17.39
C ASN A 32 -0.70 4.06 17.35
N THR A 33 -0.30 2.99 18.04
CA THR A 33 1.08 2.48 18.01
C THR A 33 1.47 2.05 16.58
N GLN A 34 0.62 1.29 15.90
CA GLN A 34 0.87 0.85 14.53
C GLN A 34 1.02 2.03 13.57
N LYS A 35 0.09 3.00 13.63
CA LYS A 35 0.15 4.22 12.82
C LYS A 35 1.46 4.96 13.06
N LYS A 36 1.83 5.20 14.33
CA LYS A 36 3.07 5.91 14.70
C LYS A 36 4.31 5.21 14.14
N TYR A 37 4.40 3.89 14.26
CA TYR A 37 5.56 3.15 13.73
C TYR A 37 5.60 3.13 12.21
N TYR A 38 4.45 3.01 11.55
CA TYR A 38 4.35 3.06 10.10
C TYR A 38 4.76 4.44 9.56
N ASP A 39 4.17 5.51 10.11
CA ASP A 39 4.46 6.88 9.69
C ASP A 39 5.93 7.24 9.94
N LYS A 40 6.51 6.83 11.08
CA LYS A 40 7.93 7.04 11.39
C LYS A 40 8.88 6.39 10.37
N ARG A 41 8.52 5.21 9.84
CA ARG A 41 9.33 4.46 8.87
C ARG A 41 9.08 4.87 7.43
N THR A 42 7.99 5.58 7.16
CA THR A 42 7.58 5.95 5.81
C THR A 42 8.27 7.24 5.40
N LYS A 43 9.08 7.17 4.35
CA LYS A 43 9.63 8.36 3.70
C LYS A 43 8.58 8.93 2.74
N PRO A 44 8.39 10.26 2.67
CA PRO A 44 7.56 10.86 1.65
C PRO A 44 8.16 10.53 0.28
N ARG A 45 7.32 10.01 -0.61
CA ARG A 45 7.69 9.71 -1.99
C ARG A 45 6.82 10.57 -2.89
N TYR A 46 7.44 11.24 -3.86
CA TYR A 46 6.75 12.05 -4.84
C TYR A 46 7.11 11.54 -6.23
N LEU A 47 6.09 11.29 -7.04
CA LEU A 47 6.27 10.90 -8.42
C LEU A 47 5.77 12.03 -9.30
N GLN A 48 6.56 12.44 -10.28
CA GLN A 48 6.17 13.51 -11.18
C GLN A 48 5.31 12.98 -12.32
N PRO A 49 4.37 13.78 -12.85
CA PRO A 49 3.75 13.51 -14.14
C PRO A 49 4.81 13.19 -15.20
N ASN A 50 4.48 12.30 -16.14
CA ASN A 50 5.35 11.76 -17.19
C ASN A 50 6.50 10.83 -16.75
N TYR A 51 6.68 10.55 -15.46
CA TYR A 51 7.64 9.52 -15.05
C TYR A 51 7.15 8.12 -15.42
N LYS A 52 8.11 7.27 -15.82
CA LYS A 52 7.90 5.84 -16.02
C LYS A 52 7.93 5.13 -14.66
N VAL A 53 6.98 4.23 -14.42
CA VAL A 53 6.83 3.47 -13.18
C VAL A 53 6.43 2.03 -13.45
N LEU A 54 6.88 1.13 -12.57
CA LEU A 54 6.41 -0.23 -12.47
C LEU A 54 5.18 -0.27 -11.56
N ILE A 55 4.22 -1.13 -11.90
CA ILE A 55 3.04 -1.40 -11.08
C ILE A 55 3.15 -2.80 -10.48
N LEU A 56 2.89 -2.93 -9.19
CA LEU A 56 2.78 -4.23 -8.53
C LEU A 56 1.40 -4.85 -8.80
N ARG A 57 1.36 -5.99 -9.49
CA ARG A 57 0.12 -6.73 -9.78
C ARG A 57 0.16 -8.15 -9.25
N PRO A 58 -0.93 -8.65 -8.64
CA PRO A 58 -1.03 -10.04 -8.23
C PRO A 58 -0.98 -10.95 -9.47
N CYS A 59 -0.28 -12.07 -9.35
CA CYS A 59 -0.20 -13.09 -10.39
C CYS A 59 -1.45 -13.98 -10.31
N SER A 60 -2.05 -14.31 -11.47
CA SER A 60 -3.22 -15.22 -11.54
C SER A 60 -2.92 -16.60 -10.98
N ASP A 61 -1.69 -17.06 -11.19
CA ASP A 61 -1.32 -18.46 -10.96
C ASP A 61 -1.04 -18.75 -9.47
N ASN A 62 -0.69 -17.71 -8.69
CA ASN A 62 -0.48 -17.83 -7.25
C ASN A 62 -0.85 -16.52 -6.54
N LYS A 63 -1.85 -16.61 -5.66
CA LYS A 63 -2.39 -15.47 -4.88
C LYS A 63 -1.34 -14.78 -4.00
N LEU A 64 -0.29 -15.48 -3.60
CA LEU A 64 0.79 -14.93 -2.77
C LEU A 64 1.90 -14.25 -3.59
N LEU A 65 1.92 -14.46 -4.91
CA LEU A 65 2.93 -13.88 -5.77
C LEU A 65 2.39 -12.62 -6.43
N ALA A 66 3.10 -11.52 -6.26
CA ALA A 66 2.88 -10.29 -7.01
C ALA A 66 4.13 -9.97 -7.83
N LYS A 67 3.95 -9.52 -9.08
CA LYS A 67 5.04 -9.18 -10.00
C LYS A 67 4.99 -7.69 -10.32
N TRP A 68 6.16 -7.09 -10.44
CA TRP A 68 6.32 -5.75 -10.99
C TRP A 68 6.14 -5.82 -12.51
N GLN A 69 5.20 -5.06 -13.06
CA GLN A 69 4.90 -5.05 -14.48
C GLN A 69 5.15 -3.68 -15.10
N GLY A 70 5.74 -3.71 -16.31
CA GLY A 70 5.86 -2.61 -17.27
C GLY A 70 6.71 -1.42 -16.83
N PRO A 71 7.21 -0.60 -17.76
CA PRO A 71 7.27 0.83 -17.55
C PRO A 71 5.96 1.45 -18.03
N TYR A 72 5.15 1.95 -17.11
CA TYR A 72 3.92 2.69 -17.39
C TYR A 72 4.11 4.18 -17.06
N THR A 73 3.37 5.05 -17.71
CA THR A 73 3.55 6.50 -17.55
C THR A 73 2.53 7.05 -16.57
N ILE A 74 2.98 7.83 -15.59
CA ILE A 74 2.10 8.62 -14.73
C ILE A 74 1.54 9.80 -15.51
N LEU A 75 0.22 9.98 -15.50
CA LEU A 75 -0.43 11.13 -16.12
C LEU A 75 -0.52 12.31 -15.16
N LYS A 76 -1.01 12.07 -13.93
CA LYS A 76 -1.14 13.10 -12.90
C LYS A 76 -1.27 12.50 -11.50
N ALA A 77 -0.92 13.29 -10.49
CA ALA A 77 -1.32 13.04 -9.11
C ALA A 77 -2.77 13.51 -8.92
N ILE A 78 -3.64 12.64 -8.41
CA ILE A 78 -5.03 13.01 -8.05
C ILE A 78 -5.06 13.45 -6.58
N PHE A 79 -4.32 12.72 -5.74
CA PHE A 79 -4.14 13.01 -4.32
C PHE A 79 -2.65 12.85 -3.97
N PRO A 80 -2.19 13.28 -2.78
CA PRO A 80 -0.78 13.21 -2.40
C PRO A 80 -0.13 11.82 -2.56
N VAL A 81 -0.93 10.76 -2.37
CA VAL A 81 -0.47 9.35 -2.41
C VAL A 81 -1.12 8.53 -3.54
N THR A 82 -1.94 9.16 -4.39
CA THR A 82 -2.76 8.46 -5.38
C THR A 82 -2.57 9.05 -6.76
N TYR A 83 -2.17 8.20 -7.71
CA TYR A 83 -1.70 8.60 -9.04
C TYR A 83 -2.53 7.93 -10.13
N LEU A 84 -2.79 8.69 -11.20
CA LEU A 84 -3.39 8.18 -12.43
C LEU A 84 -2.28 7.69 -13.35
N VAL A 85 -2.35 6.43 -13.76
CA VAL A 85 -1.33 5.76 -14.60
C VAL A 85 -1.95 5.29 -15.90
N LYS A 86 -1.23 5.50 -17.02
CA LYS A 86 -1.59 5.01 -18.35
C LYS A 86 -0.99 3.62 -18.57
N ILE A 87 -1.84 2.59 -18.60
CA ILE A 87 -1.43 1.18 -18.71
C ILE A 87 -1.32 0.74 -20.18
N SER A 88 -2.18 1.26 -21.05
CA SER A 88 -2.22 0.87 -22.46
C SER A 88 -1.76 2.00 -23.38
N LYS A 89 -1.39 1.65 -24.62
CA LYS A 89 -1.18 2.65 -25.69
C LYS A 89 -2.45 3.47 -25.94
N ASN A 90 -3.64 2.87 -25.74
CA ASN A 90 -4.92 3.57 -25.82
C ASN A 90 -5.04 4.61 -24.69
N PRO A 91 -5.20 5.92 -25.00
CA PRO A 91 -5.35 6.98 -24.00
C PRO A 91 -6.49 6.77 -23.01
N ASN A 92 -7.55 6.06 -23.38
CA ASN A 92 -8.74 5.89 -22.56
C ASN A 92 -8.59 4.80 -21.49
N ARG A 93 -7.52 3.99 -21.54
CA ARG A 93 -7.23 2.97 -20.53
C ARG A 93 -6.24 3.48 -19.50
N THR A 94 -6.78 4.24 -18.55
CA THR A 94 -6.07 4.73 -17.37
C THR A 94 -6.60 4.05 -16.12
N GLN A 95 -5.77 3.95 -15.10
CA GLN A 95 -6.16 3.37 -13.81
C GLN A 95 -5.48 4.11 -12.67
N ILE A 96 -6.15 4.12 -11.53
CA ILE A 96 -5.71 4.81 -10.32
C ILE A 96 -4.97 3.83 -9.43
N TYR A 97 -3.79 4.24 -8.94
CA TYR A 97 -2.97 3.45 -8.03
C TYR A 97 -2.50 4.28 -6.84
N HIS A 98 -2.43 3.63 -5.68
CA HIS A 98 -1.72 4.16 -4.52
C HIS A 98 -0.20 4.05 -4.73
N ILE A 99 0.57 5.01 -4.24
CA ILE A 99 2.03 5.09 -4.42
C ILE A 99 2.77 3.85 -3.93
N THR A 100 2.23 3.12 -2.95
CA THR A 100 2.79 1.84 -2.46
C THR A 100 2.91 0.79 -3.56
N LEU A 101 1.99 0.80 -4.53
CA LEU A 101 1.95 -0.13 -5.65
C LEU A 101 2.80 0.34 -6.83
N LEU A 102 3.49 1.48 -6.69
CA LEU A 102 4.30 2.10 -7.74
C LEU A 102 5.78 2.08 -7.36
N LYS A 103 6.62 1.75 -8.33
CA LYS A 103 8.07 1.87 -8.21
C LYS A 103 8.60 2.67 -9.41
N LYS A 104 9.48 3.65 -9.16
CA LYS A 104 10.11 4.42 -10.24
C LYS A 104 10.88 3.46 -11.16
N TRP A 105 10.66 3.59 -12.47
CA TRP A 105 11.45 2.87 -13.46
C TRP A 105 12.78 3.60 -13.65
N GLU A 106 13.88 2.87 -13.51
CA GLU A 106 15.22 3.36 -13.82
C GLU A 106 15.63 2.72 -15.15
N GLU A 107 15.96 3.55 -16.13
CA GLU A 107 16.45 3.04 -17.41
C GLU A 107 17.85 2.45 -17.19
N PRO A 108 18.13 1.22 -17.68
CA PRO A 108 19.47 0.66 -17.60
C PRO A 108 20.44 1.60 -18.32
N THR A 109 21.41 2.14 -17.60
CA THR A 109 22.49 2.92 -18.19
C THR A 109 23.31 1.98 -19.07
N ILE A 110 23.15 2.12 -20.39
CA ILE A 110 24.05 1.50 -21.36
C ILE A 110 25.36 2.27 -21.25
N VAL A 111 26.29 1.80 -20.42
CA VAL A 111 27.65 2.34 -20.42
C VAL A 111 28.30 1.96 -21.75
N PRO A 112 28.67 2.92 -22.62
CA PRO A 112 29.35 2.60 -23.87
C PRO A 112 30.68 1.95 -23.51
N ASN A 113 30.92 0.75 -24.03
CA ASN A 113 32.16 0.03 -23.82
C ASN A 113 33.31 0.81 -24.49
N GLN A 114 34.00 1.66 -23.73
CA GLN A 114 35.21 2.37 -24.18
C GLN A 114 36.39 1.37 -24.18
N SER A 115 36.36 0.39 -25.07
CA SER A 115 37.51 -0.48 -25.34
C SER A 115 37.49 -0.95 -26.79
N ALA A 116 37.61 0.01 -27.71
CA ALA A 116 38.00 -0.25 -29.09
C ALA A 116 38.77 0.97 -29.64
N THR A 117 39.83 1.36 -28.95
CA THR A 117 40.87 2.24 -29.48
C THR A 117 42.22 1.59 -29.18
N GLY A 118 42.91 1.12 -30.22
CA GLY A 118 44.13 0.30 -30.18
C GLY A 118 43.85 -1.04 -30.85
N PHE A 119 44.33 -1.36 -32.04
CA PHE A 119 45.68 -1.17 -32.57
C PHE A 119 45.69 -0.78 -34.06
N LEU A 120 46.81 -0.13 -34.43
CA LEU A 120 47.29 0.12 -35.79
C LEU A 120 47.40 -1.16 -36.63
#